data_AF-A0A2V9LA61-F1
#
_entry.id   AF-A0A2V9LA61-F1
#
_cell.length_a   1.000
_cell.length_b   1.000
_cell.length_c   1.000
_cell.angle_alpha   90.00
_cell.angle_beta   90.00
_cell.angle_gamma   90.00
#
_symmetry.space_group_name_H-M   'P 1'
#
loop_
_entity.id
_entity.type
_entity.pdbx_description
1 polymer ?
#
loop_
_entity_poly.entity_id
_entity_poly.type
_entity_poly.pdbx_seq_one_letter_code
_entity_poly.pdbx_strand_id
1 'polypeptide(L)'
;MKRTILANALLVPVSVLLSSGISFAQRQPNAQAAAPAPSGATAAWTLKVKGDIRWQQVTPMGALLVSTDAALAAVDIEGGQVTWEKPELGGLSADSVHMVEGSLLMEATRPGLLVIFDPVSGTVVFDSRRLNLTQIVTRRVLPQSGTLLIHGRRGDGPSIVALYDLATGEQRWANETLFDQTEPKKRGFGGLMQGLQRTASEGSALQVLQAGPDMIVVHTLMGLRALDA
;
A
#
# COMPACT_ATOMS: atom_id res chain seq x y z
N MET A 1 -42.23 0.68 -63.85
CA MET A 1 -41.57 -0.51 -63.26
C MET A 1 -42.23 -0.83 -61.92
N LYS A 2 -42.77 -2.05 -61.78
CA LYS A 2 -42.97 -2.89 -60.56
C LYS A 2 -43.57 -2.21 -59.31
N ARG A 3 -44.90 -2.27 -59.10
CA ARG A 3 -45.75 -3.33 -58.49
C ARG A 3 -45.98 -3.16 -56.97
N THR A 4 -47.17 -2.68 -56.65
CA THR A 4 -47.98 -2.81 -55.43
C THR A 4 -48.02 -4.24 -54.88
N ILE A 5 -48.16 -4.40 -53.56
CA ILE A 5 -49.10 -5.33 -52.88
C ILE A 5 -49.14 -4.97 -51.37
N LEU A 6 -50.36 -4.76 -50.87
CA LEU A 6 -50.77 -4.78 -49.45
C LEU A 6 -50.84 -6.23 -48.97
N ALA A 7 -50.44 -6.52 -47.73
CA ALA A 7 -50.90 -7.73 -47.05
C ALA A 7 -51.08 -7.48 -45.55
N ASN A 8 -52.32 -7.73 -45.14
CA ASN A 8 -52.86 -7.70 -43.80
C ASN A 8 -52.31 -8.86 -42.95
N ALA A 9 -52.36 -8.62 -41.64
CA ALA A 9 -51.97 -9.50 -40.55
C ALA A 9 -52.69 -10.87 -40.50
N LEU A 10 -52.01 -11.86 -39.91
CA LEU A 10 -52.57 -12.86 -39.00
C LEU A 10 -51.45 -13.50 -38.15
N LEU A 11 -51.78 -13.71 -36.87
CA LEU A 11 -50.92 -14.00 -35.72
C LEU A 11 -50.29 -15.41 -35.71
N VAL A 12 -49.10 -15.53 -35.13
CA VAL A 12 -48.66 -16.70 -34.36
C VAL A 12 -47.94 -16.19 -33.09
N PRO A 13 -48.27 -16.70 -31.89
CA PRO A 13 -47.78 -16.16 -30.63
C PRO A 13 -46.33 -16.62 -30.40
N VAL A 14 -45.43 -15.68 -30.13
CA VAL A 14 -44.14 -16.04 -29.52
C VAL A 14 -44.26 -15.77 -28.03
N SER A 15 -44.40 -16.88 -27.29
CA SER A 15 -44.44 -16.89 -25.84
C SER A 15 -43.16 -16.26 -25.27
N VAL A 16 -43.35 -15.23 -24.44
CA VAL A 16 -42.30 -14.68 -23.58
C VAL A 16 -42.03 -15.70 -22.48
N LEU A 17 -40.89 -16.39 -22.56
CA LEU A 17 -40.31 -17.08 -21.41
C LEU A 17 -39.43 -16.08 -20.67
N LEU A 18 -40.00 -15.46 -19.63
CA LEU A 18 -39.23 -14.82 -18.57
C LEU A 18 -38.52 -15.91 -17.77
N SER A 19 -37.36 -16.36 -18.25
CA SER A 19 -36.43 -17.11 -17.42
C SER A 19 -35.73 -16.12 -16.49
N SER A 20 -36.25 -16.01 -15.27
CA SER A 20 -35.57 -15.43 -14.11
C SER A 20 -34.32 -16.26 -13.79
N GLY A 21 -33.26 -16.06 -14.58
CA GLY A 21 -31.95 -16.60 -14.31
C GLY A 21 -31.23 -15.67 -13.33
N ILE A 22 -31.23 -16.05 -12.06
CA ILE A 22 -30.30 -15.50 -11.07
C ILE A 22 -28.91 -15.87 -11.60
N SER A 23 -28.20 -14.91 -12.20
CA SER A 23 -26.81 -15.10 -12.59
C SER A 23 -25.97 -15.20 -11.32
N PHE A 24 -25.79 -16.42 -10.82
CA PHE A 24 -24.65 -16.73 -9.98
C PHE A 24 -23.42 -16.55 -10.87
N ALA A 25 -22.77 -15.38 -10.76
CA ALA A 25 -21.45 -15.18 -11.31
C ALA A 25 -20.53 -16.21 -10.66
N GLN A 26 -20.25 -17.30 -11.37
CA GLN A 26 -19.19 -18.22 -11.00
C GLN A 26 -17.91 -17.40 -10.93
N ARG A 27 -17.35 -17.24 -9.72
CA ARG A 27 -15.93 -16.90 -9.56
C ARG A 27 -15.14 -18.01 -10.24
N GLN A 28 -14.77 -17.79 -11.51
CA GLN A 28 -13.72 -18.58 -12.13
C GLN A 28 -12.43 -18.28 -11.35
N PRO A 29 -11.78 -19.27 -10.73
CA PRO A 29 -10.41 -19.11 -10.31
C PRO A 29 -9.61 -18.78 -11.57
N ASN A 30 -8.98 -17.61 -11.60
CA ASN A 30 -8.20 -17.12 -12.72
C ASN A 30 -6.87 -17.91 -12.78
N ALA A 31 -6.94 -19.22 -13.01
CA ALA A 31 -5.80 -20.01 -13.46
C ALA A 31 -5.71 -19.80 -14.98
N GLN A 32 -5.11 -18.68 -15.36
CA GLN A 32 -4.80 -18.41 -16.76
C GLN A 32 -3.74 -19.46 -17.16
N ALA A 33 -4.15 -20.46 -17.95
CA ALA A 33 -3.23 -21.43 -18.52
C ALA A 33 -2.14 -20.66 -19.27
N ALA A 34 -0.87 -20.90 -18.89
CA ALA A 34 0.26 -20.27 -19.54
C ALA A 34 0.15 -20.50 -21.05
N ALA A 35 0.13 -19.42 -21.83
CA ALA A 35 0.16 -19.52 -23.28
C ALA A 35 1.38 -20.39 -23.67
N PRO A 36 1.22 -21.37 -24.58
CA PRO A 36 2.34 -22.19 -25.00
C PRO A 36 3.43 -21.28 -25.55
N ALA A 37 4.65 -21.44 -25.04
CA ALA A 37 5.79 -20.66 -25.48
C ALA A 37 5.93 -20.81 -27.01
N PRO A 38 6.27 -19.73 -27.75
CA PRO A 38 6.49 -19.82 -29.17
C PRO A 38 7.53 -20.89 -29.47
N SER A 39 7.24 -21.78 -30.41
CA SER A 39 8.13 -22.89 -30.77
C SER A 39 9.49 -22.34 -31.16
N GLY A 40 10.53 -22.66 -30.36
CA GLY A 40 11.90 -22.19 -30.55
C GLY A 40 12.42 -21.21 -29.48
N ALA A 41 11.59 -20.76 -28.53
CA ALA A 41 12.07 -19.95 -27.41
C ALA A 41 12.94 -20.80 -26.46
N THR A 42 14.21 -20.41 -26.32
CA THR A 42 15.11 -20.93 -25.26
C THR A 42 15.06 -19.98 -24.07
N ALA A 43 15.03 -20.52 -22.85
CA ALA A 43 15.09 -19.69 -21.65
C ALA A 43 16.39 -18.87 -21.62
N ALA A 44 16.28 -17.56 -21.46
CA ALA A 44 17.44 -16.67 -21.33
C ALA A 44 18.25 -17.00 -20.06
N TRP A 45 17.55 -17.35 -18.98
CA TRP A 45 18.13 -17.84 -17.73
C TRP A 45 17.10 -18.64 -16.93
N THR A 46 17.59 -19.37 -15.93
CA THR A 46 16.77 -20.08 -14.94
C THR A 46 17.36 -19.81 -13.56
N LEU A 47 16.50 -19.40 -12.61
CA LEU A 47 16.88 -19.18 -11.21
C LEU A 47 16.23 -20.23 -10.31
N LYS A 48 17.02 -20.80 -9.39
CA LYS A 48 16.48 -21.58 -8.28
C LYS A 48 16.34 -20.67 -7.07
N VAL A 49 15.12 -20.58 -6.53
CA VAL A 49 14.82 -19.82 -5.32
C VAL A 49 14.57 -20.74 -4.13
N LYS A 50 14.71 -20.21 -2.92
CA LYS A 50 14.39 -20.94 -1.69
C LYS A 50 12.88 -20.90 -1.46
N GLY A 51 12.30 -22.08 -1.26
CA GLY A 51 10.90 -22.21 -0.92
C GLY A 51 9.96 -22.11 -2.13
N ASP A 52 8.66 -22.28 -1.86
CA ASP A 52 7.62 -22.30 -2.89
C ASP A 52 7.31 -20.87 -3.36
N ILE A 53 7.35 -20.64 -4.67
CA ILE A 53 6.98 -19.36 -5.27
C ILE A 53 5.49 -19.12 -5.08
N ARG A 54 5.13 -18.01 -4.44
CA ARG A 54 3.75 -17.59 -4.23
C ARG A 54 3.28 -16.65 -5.33
N TRP A 55 4.13 -15.70 -5.70
CA TRP A 55 3.88 -14.75 -6.78
C TRP A 55 5.18 -14.09 -7.24
N GLN A 56 5.12 -13.47 -8.41
CA GLN A 56 6.19 -12.67 -8.99
C GLN A 56 5.60 -11.41 -9.62
N GLN A 57 6.32 -10.30 -9.58
CA GLN A 57 5.88 -9.02 -10.13
C GLN A 57 7.07 -8.17 -10.59
N VAL A 58 6.98 -7.57 -11.77
CA VAL A 58 7.93 -6.54 -12.21
C VAL A 58 7.48 -5.19 -11.66
N THR A 59 8.37 -4.47 -10.97
CA THR A 59 8.08 -3.11 -10.48
C THR A 59 8.21 -2.08 -11.60
N PRO A 60 7.63 -0.88 -11.45
CA PRO A 60 7.82 0.20 -12.42
C PRO A 60 9.29 0.61 -12.64
N MET A 61 10.18 0.31 -11.69
CA MET A 61 11.63 0.53 -11.81
C MET A 61 12.36 -0.62 -12.52
N GLY A 62 11.65 -1.65 -12.97
CA GLY A 62 12.24 -2.77 -13.70
C GLY A 62 12.85 -3.87 -12.82
N ALA A 63 12.62 -3.87 -11.50
CA ALA A 63 13.03 -4.98 -10.64
C ALA A 63 11.99 -6.10 -10.68
N LEU A 64 12.42 -7.37 -10.81
CA LEU A 64 11.53 -8.52 -10.63
C LEU A 64 11.49 -8.91 -9.16
N LEU A 65 10.38 -8.62 -8.48
CA LEU A 65 10.12 -9.13 -7.15
C LEU A 65 9.58 -10.56 -7.23
N VAL A 66 10.14 -11.44 -6.42
CA VAL A 66 9.69 -12.83 -6.25
C VAL A 66 9.39 -13.04 -4.77
N SER A 67 8.15 -13.42 -4.46
CA SER A 67 7.78 -13.82 -3.11
C SER A 67 7.68 -15.33 -3.03
N THR A 68 8.39 -15.89 -2.05
CA THR A 68 8.27 -17.28 -1.65
C THR A 68 7.70 -17.38 -0.24
N ASP A 69 7.41 -18.59 0.24
CA ASP A 69 7.15 -18.84 1.65
C ASP A 69 8.34 -18.44 2.55
N ALA A 70 9.57 -18.49 2.05
CA ALA A 70 10.79 -18.19 2.80
C ALA A 70 11.19 -16.71 2.82
N ALA A 71 10.98 -15.96 1.73
CA ALA A 71 11.43 -14.56 1.64
C ALA A 71 10.68 -13.75 0.57
N LEU A 72 10.84 -12.42 0.61
CA LEU A 72 10.69 -11.55 -0.56
C LEU A 72 12.08 -11.25 -1.12
N ALA A 73 12.28 -11.46 -2.43
CA ALA A 73 13.56 -11.23 -3.10
C ALA A 73 13.37 -10.33 -4.33
N ALA A 74 14.40 -9.58 -4.69
CA ALA A 74 14.52 -9.03 -6.03
C ALA A 74 15.49 -9.85 -6.86
N VAL A 75 15.14 -9.99 -8.12
CA VAL A 75 15.91 -10.69 -9.15
C VAL A 75 16.26 -9.67 -10.22
N ASP A 76 17.52 -9.63 -10.62
CA ASP A 76 17.98 -8.95 -11.81
C ASP A 76 17.36 -9.62 -13.04
N ILE A 77 16.56 -8.86 -13.80
CA ILE A 77 15.82 -9.38 -14.95
C ILE A 77 16.76 -9.78 -16.10
N GLU A 78 17.91 -9.12 -16.22
CA GLU A 78 18.85 -9.39 -17.30
C GLU A 78 19.63 -10.69 -17.05
N GLY A 79 20.22 -10.84 -15.86
CA GLY A 79 21.08 -11.98 -15.53
C GLY A 79 20.38 -13.16 -14.81
N GLY A 80 19.15 -12.97 -14.32
CA GLY A 80 18.43 -14.00 -13.58
C GLY A 80 19.03 -14.32 -12.21
N GLN A 81 19.66 -13.33 -11.57
CA GLN A 81 20.32 -13.51 -10.27
C GLN A 81 19.60 -12.73 -9.18
N VAL A 82 19.58 -13.28 -7.96
CA VAL A 82 19.04 -12.56 -6.79
C VAL A 82 19.96 -11.39 -6.46
N THR A 83 19.42 -10.17 -6.40
CA THR A 83 20.16 -8.96 -6.01
C THR A 83 20.07 -8.70 -4.51
N TRP A 84 18.90 -8.96 -3.90
CA TRP A 84 18.70 -8.88 -2.46
C TRP A 84 17.55 -9.79 -2.00
N GLU A 85 17.56 -10.16 -0.71
CA GLU A 85 16.50 -10.95 -0.05
C GLU A 85 16.07 -10.30 1.28
N LYS A 86 14.80 -10.44 1.65
CA LYS A 86 14.20 -10.04 2.93
C LYS A 86 13.41 -11.20 3.53
N PRO A 87 14.05 -12.09 4.32
CA PRO A 87 13.39 -13.24 4.93
C PRO A 87 12.22 -12.86 5.85
N GLU A 88 12.30 -11.71 6.51
CA GLU A 88 11.24 -11.18 7.37
C GLU A 88 9.93 -10.86 6.62
N LEU A 89 10.00 -10.81 5.29
CA LEU A 89 8.87 -10.59 4.37
C LEU A 89 8.47 -11.90 3.64
N GLY A 90 8.91 -13.06 4.11
CA GLY A 90 8.48 -14.36 3.60
C GLY A 90 6.98 -14.58 3.77
N GLY A 91 6.39 -15.22 2.76
CA GLY A 91 4.98 -15.61 2.78
C GLY A 91 3.98 -14.47 2.61
N LEU A 92 4.40 -13.31 2.10
CA LEU A 92 3.48 -12.23 1.76
C LEU A 92 2.57 -12.60 0.57
N SER A 93 1.34 -12.08 0.56
CA SER A 93 0.46 -12.13 -0.62
C SER A 93 0.80 -10.98 -1.57
N ALA A 94 0.45 -11.10 -2.85
CA ALA A 94 0.64 -10.02 -3.82
C ALA A 94 -0.05 -8.73 -3.35
N ASP A 95 -1.29 -8.86 -2.84
CA ASP A 95 -2.08 -7.76 -2.27
C ASP A 95 -1.53 -7.17 -0.95
N SER A 96 -0.31 -7.53 -0.56
CA SER A 96 0.36 -6.97 0.62
C SER A 96 1.64 -6.23 0.28
N VAL A 97 2.02 -6.22 -1.01
CA VAL A 97 3.20 -5.56 -1.53
C VAL A 97 2.80 -4.64 -2.68
N HIS A 98 2.97 -3.33 -2.49
CA HIS A 98 2.52 -2.33 -3.45
C HIS A 98 3.52 -1.19 -3.56
N MET A 99 3.34 -0.35 -4.57
CA MET A 99 4.08 0.91 -4.65
C MET A 99 3.54 1.90 -3.62
N VAL A 100 4.43 2.63 -2.95
CA VAL A 100 4.05 3.75 -2.10
C VAL A 100 3.60 4.90 -2.99
N GLU A 101 2.34 5.32 -2.84
CA GLU A 101 1.76 6.43 -3.60
C GLU A 101 2.64 7.69 -3.54
N GLY A 102 2.89 8.29 -4.71
CA GLY A 102 3.74 9.47 -4.85
C GLY A 102 5.25 9.19 -4.89
N SER A 103 5.68 7.92 -4.94
CA SER A 103 7.09 7.53 -5.08
C SER A 103 7.26 6.27 -5.94
N LEU A 104 8.51 5.84 -6.14
CA LEU A 104 8.86 4.55 -6.76
C LEU A 104 9.26 3.48 -5.74
N LEU A 105 9.11 3.79 -4.44
CA LEU A 105 9.38 2.84 -3.37
C LEU A 105 8.28 1.79 -3.29
N MET A 106 8.61 0.62 -2.78
CA MET A 106 7.65 -0.42 -2.45
C MET A 106 7.38 -0.43 -0.95
N GLU A 107 6.17 -0.79 -0.58
CA GLU A 107 5.80 -1.17 0.77
C GLU A 107 5.43 -2.64 0.83
N ALA A 108 5.77 -3.26 1.96
CA ALA A 108 5.31 -4.59 2.33
C ALA A 108 4.62 -4.50 3.69
N THR A 109 3.38 -5.00 3.76
CA THR A 109 2.54 -4.88 4.95
C THR A 109 2.06 -6.25 5.43
N ARG A 110 2.08 -6.48 6.73
CA ARG A 110 1.36 -7.57 7.39
C ARG A 110 0.91 -7.10 8.78
N PRO A 111 0.06 -7.83 9.51
CA PRO A 111 -0.36 -7.40 10.84
C PRO A 111 0.83 -7.03 11.74
N GLY A 112 0.87 -5.78 12.21
CA GLY A 112 1.93 -5.25 13.07
C GLY A 112 3.27 -4.91 12.39
N LEU A 113 3.39 -5.01 11.07
CA LEU A 113 4.61 -4.71 10.34
C LEU A 113 4.31 -3.92 9.06
N LEU A 114 5.02 -2.81 8.88
CA LEU A 114 5.13 -2.09 7.62
C LEU A 114 6.60 -1.80 7.35
N VAL A 115 7.07 -2.23 6.18
CA VAL A 115 8.42 -1.94 5.67
C VAL A 115 8.27 -1.21 4.35
N ILE A 116 8.98 -0.10 4.19
CA ILE A 116 9.12 0.64 2.93
C ILE A 116 10.56 0.52 2.47
N PHE A 117 10.77 0.13 1.22
CA PHE A 117 12.08 -0.15 0.67
C PHE A 117 12.17 0.23 -0.80
N ASP A 118 13.39 0.51 -1.25
CA ASP A 118 13.71 0.66 -2.66
C ASP A 118 13.73 -0.73 -3.33
N PRO A 119 12.93 -0.96 -4.40
CA PRO A 119 12.81 -2.28 -5.01
C PRO A 119 14.04 -2.75 -5.76
N VAL A 120 14.95 -1.85 -6.14
CA VAL A 120 16.12 -2.18 -6.96
C VAL A 120 17.28 -2.60 -6.06
N SER A 121 17.61 -1.75 -5.08
CA SER A 121 18.72 -1.94 -4.14
C SER A 121 18.32 -2.76 -2.90
N GLY A 122 17.04 -2.81 -2.55
CA GLY A 122 16.56 -3.44 -1.32
C GLY A 122 16.79 -2.58 -0.08
N THR A 123 17.28 -1.34 -0.24
CA THR A 123 17.50 -0.41 0.87
C THR A 123 16.19 -0.12 1.60
N VAL A 124 16.17 -0.26 2.91
CA VAL A 124 14.99 0.02 3.73
C VAL A 124 14.95 1.50 4.06
N VAL A 125 13.90 2.19 3.60
CA VAL A 125 13.63 3.61 3.90
C VAL A 125 12.92 3.73 5.25
N PHE A 126 11.99 2.82 5.54
CA PHE A 126 11.26 2.81 6.80
C PHE A 126 10.92 1.39 7.25
N ASP A 127 10.96 1.17 8.56
CA ASP A 127 10.57 -0.08 9.22
C ASP A 127 9.83 0.26 10.52
N SER A 128 8.56 -0.15 10.60
CA SER A 128 7.68 0.15 11.74
C SER A 128 8.24 -0.36 13.08
N ARG A 129 9.09 -1.39 13.06
CA ARG A 129 9.71 -1.96 14.26
C ARG A 129 10.72 -1.01 14.90
N ARG A 130 11.39 -0.14 14.11
CA ARG A 130 12.39 0.82 14.62
C ARG A 130 11.81 1.85 15.58
N LEU A 131 10.51 2.12 15.45
CA LEU A 131 9.76 3.03 16.32
C LEU A 131 8.76 2.30 17.23
N ASN A 132 8.82 0.96 17.29
CA ASN A 132 7.89 0.12 18.05
C ASN A 132 6.41 0.37 17.71
N LEU A 133 6.11 0.66 16.44
CA LEU A 133 4.75 0.95 15.99
C LEU A 133 3.95 -0.35 15.85
N THR A 134 2.78 -0.37 16.45
CA THR A 134 1.79 -1.44 16.29
C THR A 134 0.74 -1.07 15.25
N GLN A 135 0.60 0.22 14.95
CA GLN A 135 -0.33 0.73 13.94
C GLN A 135 0.28 1.91 13.19
N ILE A 136 0.19 1.89 11.85
CA ILE A 136 0.47 3.05 11.00
C ILE A 136 -0.86 3.79 10.79
N VAL A 137 -0.88 5.09 11.08
CA VAL A 137 -2.06 5.96 10.98
C VAL A 137 -1.93 6.91 9.79
N THR A 138 -0.73 7.41 9.53
CA THR A 138 -0.44 8.19 8.31
C THR A 138 0.87 7.74 7.73
N ARG A 139 0.86 7.54 6.41
CA ARG A 139 2.04 7.39 5.57
C ARG A 139 1.84 8.31 4.38
N ARG A 140 2.66 9.34 4.26
CA ARG A 140 2.53 10.30 3.16
C ARG A 140 3.88 10.72 2.63
N VAL A 141 4.09 10.46 1.35
CA VAL A 141 5.21 11.03 0.59
C VAL A 141 4.95 12.52 0.38
N LEU A 142 5.99 13.32 0.58
CA LEU A 142 6.04 14.76 0.35
C LEU A 142 7.03 15.02 -0.80
N PRO A 143 6.57 15.00 -2.07
CA PRO A 143 7.47 15.03 -3.22
C PRO A 143 8.32 16.30 -3.31
N GLN A 144 7.80 17.44 -2.84
CA GLN A 144 8.51 18.72 -2.92
C GLN A 144 9.77 18.75 -2.04
N SER A 145 9.73 18.08 -0.89
CA SER A 145 10.83 17.98 0.06
C SER A 145 11.63 16.69 -0.08
N GLY A 146 11.15 15.71 -0.86
CA GLY A 146 11.78 14.39 -0.96
C GLY A 146 11.69 13.60 0.35
N THR A 147 10.65 13.81 1.15
CA THR A 147 10.52 13.19 2.48
C THR A 147 9.26 12.32 2.63
N LEU A 148 9.29 11.44 3.62
CA LEU A 148 8.20 10.56 4.01
C LEU A 148 7.73 10.92 5.42
N LEU A 149 6.49 11.38 5.55
CA LEU A 149 5.84 11.61 6.83
C LEU A 149 5.18 10.31 7.31
N ILE A 150 5.60 9.84 8.46
CA ILE A 150 5.01 8.70 9.17
C ILE A 150 4.35 9.20 10.45
N HIS A 151 3.13 8.76 10.70
CA HIS A 151 2.47 8.85 12.00
C HIS A 151 1.99 7.46 12.37
N GLY A 152 2.32 7.02 13.58
CA GLY A 152 1.85 5.73 14.08
C GLY A 152 1.71 5.68 15.59
N ARG A 153 0.99 4.66 16.03
CA ARG A 153 0.76 4.34 17.44
C ARG A 153 1.66 3.20 17.86
N ARG A 154 2.16 3.29 19.09
CA ARG A 154 2.92 2.24 19.73
C ARG A 154 2.00 1.36 20.57
N GLY A 155 2.48 0.16 20.90
CA GLY A 155 1.79 -0.70 21.86
C GLY A 155 1.80 -0.13 23.27
N ASP A 156 2.86 0.62 23.60
CA ASP A 156 3.02 1.38 24.83
C ASP A 156 3.67 2.74 24.53
N GLY A 157 3.30 3.77 25.28
CA GLY A 157 3.79 5.14 25.10
C GLY A 157 2.99 5.99 24.09
N PRO A 158 3.43 7.25 23.88
CA PRO A 158 2.74 8.19 23.00
C PRO A 158 2.86 7.78 21.53
N SER A 159 1.85 8.21 20.76
CA SER A 159 1.93 8.20 19.30
C SER A 159 3.08 9.09 18.82
N ILE A 160 3.72 8.67 17.74
CA ILE A 160 4.89 9.35 17.18
C ILE A 160 4.60 9.80 15.76
N VAL A 161 5.06 10.99 15.44
CA VAL A 161 5.18 11.50 14.08
C VAL A 161 6.66 11.60 13.76
N ALA A 162 7.08 11.08 12.62
CA ALA A 162 8.47 11.07 12.20
C ALA A 162 8.59 11.40 10.72
N LEU A 163 9.71 12.00 10.36
CA LEU A 163 10.02 12.38 9.00
C LEU A 163 11.30 11.69 8.55
N TYR A 164 11.26 11.08 7.37
CA TYR A 164 12.38 10.37 6.78
C TYR A 164 12.76 10.98 5.44
N ASP A 165 14.05 11.00 5.13
CA ASP A 165 14.53 11.25 3.78
C ASP A 165 14.22 10.04 2.89
N LEU A 166 13.60 10.27 1.73
CA LEU A 166 13.18 9.18 0.83
C LEU A 166 14.36 8.53 0.10
N ALA A 167 15.44 9.26 -0.15
CA ALA A 167 16.58 8.75 -0.89
C ALA A 167 17.49 7.90 0.00
N THR A 168 17.70 8.32 1.26
CA THR A 168 18.64 7.66 2.17
C THR A 168 17.97 6.77 3.21
N GLY A 169 16.69 6.99 3.51
CA GLY A 169 16.02 6.35 4.66
C GLY A 169 16.45 6.91 6.02
N GLU A 170 17.19 8.02 6.04
CA GLU A 170 17.59 8.68 7.27
C GLU A 170 16.39 9.32 7.96
N GLN A 171 16.27 9.12 9.27
CA GLN A 171 15.26 9.82 10.06
C GLN A 171 15.72 11.25 10.31
N ARG A 172 15.02 12.24 9.74
CA ARG A 172 15.33 13.66 9.95
C ARG A 172 14.93 14.10 11.35
N TRP A 173 13.74 13.71 11.80
CA TRP A 173 13.26 13.97 13.16
C TRP A 173 12.13 13.02 13.57
N ALA A 174 11.85 13.03 14.87
CA ALA A 174 10.71 12.37 15.50
C ALA A 174 10.07 13.32 16.53
N ASN A 175 8.74 13.29 16.64
CA ASN A 175 7.94 14.12 17.52
C ASN A 175 6.89 13.25 18.23
N GLU A 176 6.98 13.19 19.56
CA GLU A 176 6.08 12.42 20.43
C GLU A 176 5.05 13.31 21.16
N THR A 177 5.19 14.63 21.04
CA THR A 177 4.43 15.63 21.78
C THR A 177 3.42 16.37 20.90
N LEU A 178 3.31 16.01 19.61
CA LEU A 178 2.39 16.66 18.66
C LEU A 178 0.93 16.69 19.17
N PHE A 179 0.54 15.64 19.87
CA PHE A 179 -0.79 15.43 20.44
C PHE A 179 -0.88 15.78 21.93
N ASP A 180 0.16 16.41 22.48
CA ASP A 180 0.08 16.93 23.83
C ASP A 180 -0.88 18.12 23.89
N GLN A 181 -1.49 18.25 25.06
CA GLN A 181 -2.53 19.22 25.31
C GLN A 181 -1.91 20.52 25.78
N THR A 182 -2.32 21.62 25.17
CA THR A 182 -1.89 22.96 25.59
C THR A 182 -2.77 23.52 26.72
N GLU A 183 -4.00 23.00 26.89
CA GLU A 183 -4.90 23.40 27.98
C GLU A 183 -4.52 22.77 29.33
N PRO A 184 -4.78 23.46 30.46
CA PRO A 184 -4.60 22.89 31.79
C PRO A 184 -5.37 21.58 31.96
N LYS A 185 -4.74 20.60 32.62
CA LYS A 185 -5.35 19.29 32.88
C LYS A 185 -6.65 19.45 33.66
N LYS A 186 -7.78 19.10 33.04
CA LYS A 186 -9.11 19.13 33.67
C LYS A 186 -9.28 17.90 34.57
N ARG A 187 -10.10 18.02 35.62
CA ARG A 187 -10.46 16.91 36.53
C ARG A 187 -11.86 16.36 36.18
N GLY A 188 -12.15 15.13 36.61
CA GLY A 188 -13.45 14.49 36.40
C GLY A 188 -13.82 14.33 34.93
N PHE A 189 -15.09 14.57 34.57
CA PHE A 189 -15.61 14.44 33.21
C PHE A 189 -14.82 15.25 32.18
N GLY A 190 -14.39 16.47 32.54
CA GLY A 190 -13.58 17.30 31.65
C GLY A 190 -12.24 16.64 31.30
N GLY A 191 -11.60 15.98 32.28
CA GLY A 191 -10.36 15.24 32.05
C GLY A 191 -10.56 13.98 31.20
N LEU A 192 -11.71 13.31 31.33
CA LEU A 192 -12.07 12.18 30.49
C LEU A 192 -12.29 12.59 29.03
N MET A 193 -13.07 13.65 28.80
CA MET A 193 -13.28 14.20 27.46
C MET A 193 -11.96 14.66 26.83
N GLN A 194 -11.10 15.28 27.64
CA GLN A 194 -9.76 15.68 27.25
C GLN A 194 -8.93 14.47 26.76
N GLY A 195 -8.92 13.37 27.52
CA GLY A 195 -8.26 12.12 27.13
C GLY A 195 -8.81 11.51 25.84
N LEU A 196 -10.14 11.47 25.70
CA LEU A 196 -10.80 10.94 24.49
C LEU A 196 -10.44 11.74 23.23
N GLN A 197 -10.39 13.06 23.31
CA GLN A 197 -9.99 13.91 22.17
C GLN A 197 -8.55 13.61 21.74
N ARG A 198 -7.62 13.44 22.69
CA ARG A 198 -6.24 13.06 22.39
C ARG A 198 -6.18 11.71 21.69
N THR A 199 -6.82 10.68 22.26
CA THR A 199 -6.84 9.33 21.66
C THR A 199 -7.47 9.33 20.28
N ALA A 200 -8.55 10.09 20.07
CA ALA A 200 -9.17 10.24 18.75
C ALA A 200 -8.22 10.94 17.75
N SER A 201 -7.51 11.99 18.19
CA SER A 201 -6.55 12.71 17.35
C SER A 201 -5.36 11.82 16.96
N GLU A 202 -4.81 11.05 17.90
CA GLU A 202 -3.75 10.07 17.66
C GLU A 202 -4.20 8.93 16.73
N GLY A 203 -5.48 8.57 16.74
CA GLY A 203 -6.05 7.57 15.84
C GLY A 203 -6.41 8.10 14.45
N SER A 204 -6.31 9.41 14.22
CA SER A 204 -6.75 10.06 12.99
C SER A 204 -5.56 10.35 12.06
N ALA A 205 -5.77 10.15 10.76
CA ALA A 205 -4.76 10.49 9.76
C ALA A 205 -4.46 11.98 9.78
N LEU A 206 -3.17 12.34 9.72
CA LEU A 206 -2.74 13.72 9.60
C LEU A 206 -3.11 14.23 8.21
N GLN A 207 -3.85 15.33 8.17
CA GLN A 207 -4.12 16.02 6.93
C GLN A 207 -3.00 17.03 6.67
N VAL A 208 -2.11 16.73 5.72
CA VAL A 208 -1.06 17.67 5.28
C VAL A 208 -1.72 18.74 4.42
N LEU A 209 -1.69 19.98 4.91
CA LEU A 209 -2.23 21.16 4.24
C LEU A 209 -1.18 21.88 3.41
N GLN A 210 0.06 21.90 3.90
CA GLN A 210 1.21 22.48 3.23
C GLN A 210 2.44 21.62 3.51
N ALA A 211 3.29 21.44 2.50
CA ALA A 211 4.62 20.87 2.64
C ALA A 211 5.57 21.72 1.80
N GLY A 212 6.27 22.64 2.47
CA GLY A 212 7.30 23.48 1.87
C GLY A 212 8.70 22.98 2.22
N PRO A 213 9.76 23.65 1.74
CA PRO A 213 11.14 23.28 2.04
C PRO A 213 11.52 23.42 3.52
N ASP A 214 10.85 24.31 4.26
CA ASP A 214 11.16 24.59 5.67
C ASP A 214 10.08 24.12 6.64
N MET A 215 8.83 23.99 6.18
CA MET A 215 7.68 23.75 7.06
C MET A 215 6.64 22.84 6.43
N ILE A 216 6.15 21.91 7.25
CA ILE A 216 4.98 21.09 7.00
C ILE A 216 3.86 21.56 7.94
N VAL A 217 2.71 21.92 7.37
CA VAL A 217 1.51 22.27 8.14
C VAL A 217 0.54 21.11 8.07
N VAL A 218 0.18 20.57 9.24
CA VAL A 218 -0.79 19.49 9.37
C VAL A 218 -1.99 19.94 10.20
N HIS A 219 -3.15 19.38 9.90
CA HIS A 219 -4.35 19.51 10.71
C HIS A 219 -4.60 18.21 11.49
N THR A 220 -4.86 18.37 12.79
CA THR A 220 -5.27 17.29 13.70
C THR A 220 -6.64 17.63 14.32
N LEU A 221 -7.27 16.69 15.02
CA LEU A 221 -8.50 16.98 15.78
C LEU A 221 -8.28 17.95 16.96
N MET A 222 -7.03 18.33 17.22
CA MET A 222 -6.61 19.31 18.22
C MET A 222 -6.18 20.65 17.57
N GLY A 223 -6.38 20.81 16.27
CA GLY A 223 -6.10 22.03 15.50
C GLY A 223 -4.88 21.93 14.59
N LEU A 224 -4.46 23.09 14.07
CA LEU A 224 -3.29 23.21 13.20
C LEU A 224 -1.99 22.99 13.99
N ARG A 225 -1.02 22.36 13.33
CA ARG A 225 0.34 22.16 13.82
C ARG A 225 1.32 22.45 12.69
N ALA A 226 2.38 23.19 13.01
CA ALA A 226 3.54 23.38 12.15
C ALA A 226 4.65 22.41 12.61
N LEU A 227 5.31 21.81 11.64
CA LEU A 227 6.40 20.85 11.79
C LEU A 227 7.55 21.28 10.87
N ASP A 228 8.77 20.94 11.24
CA ASP A 228 9.93 21.15 10.37
C ASP A 228 9.88 20.19 9.17
N ALA A 229 10.30 20.66 7.99
CA ALA A 229 10.35 19.85 6.76
C ALA A 229 11.69 19.12 6.56
#